data_AF-X4ZXZ4-F1
#
_entry.id   AF-X4ZXZ4-F1
#
_cell.length_a   1.000
_cell.length_b   1.000
_cell.length_c   1.000
_cell.angle_alpha   90.00
_cell.angle_beta   90.00
_cell.angle_gamma   90.00
#
_symmetry.space_group_name_H-M   'P 1'
#
loop_
_entity.id
_entity.type
_entity.pdbx_description
1 polymer ?
#
loop_
_entity_poly.entity_id
_entity_poly.type
_entity_poly.pdbx_seq_one_letter_code
_entity_poly.pdbx_strand_id
1 'polypeptide(L)'
;MAIYGIGAMYGRTQDKKDEFIQNNCACIGYDPADAPALHKMLNKLKTGDFIYIKSIAGQSEKSLVIKAVGIVTDDHIENRNGLGLGVTMKWLWEGEERVILTEQMYKNNVFNNTLYEEYNFDIQSLVLQKVFDLL
;
A
#
# COMPACT_ATOMS: atom_id res chain seq x y z
N MET A 1 -4.97 3.36 -13.90
CA MET A 1 -5.80 2.88 -12.78
C MET A 1 -5.50 1.42 -12.54
N ALA A 2 -4.55 1.19 -11.66
CA ALA A 2 -4.25 -0.08 -11.03
C ALA A 2 -4.47 0.05 -9.50
N ILE A 3 -4.37 -1.07 -8.79
CA ILE A 3 -4.46 -1.12 -7.33
C ILE A 3 -3.11 -1.61 -6.81
N TYR A 4 -2.57 -0.92 -5.80
CA TYR A 4 -1.30 -1.26 -5.18
C TYR A 4 -1.45 -1.50 -3.69
N GLY A 5 -0.67 -2.45 -3.16
CA GLY A 5 -0.49 -2.63 -1.72
C GLY A 5 0.80 -1.96 -1.25
N ILE A 6 0.75 -1.17 -0.18
CA ILE A 6 1.92 -0.55 0.43
C ILE A 6 2.08 -0.88 1.93
N GLY A 7 3.28 -1.32 2.33
CA GLY A 7 3.63 -1.52 3.73
C GLY A 7 4.17 -0.24 4.35
N ALA A 8 3.61 0.16 5.49
CA ALA A 8 4.05 1.35 6.24
C ALA A 8 5.00 1.04 7.42
N MET A 9 5.47 -0.20 7.59
CA MET A 9 6.34 -0.60 8.70
C MET A 9 7.81 -0.36 8.37
N TYR A 10 8.43 0.63 9.01
CA TYR A 10 9.83 1.02 8.80
C TYR A 10 10.72 0.35 9.84
N GLY A 11 11.84 -0.23 9.38
CA GLY A 11 12.78 -0.93 10.26
C GLY A 11 12.19 -2.09 11.06
N ARG A 12 11.00 -2.59 10.69
CA ARG A 12 10.20 -3.59 11.44
C ARG A 12 9.70 -3.13 12.82
N THR A 13 9.86 -1.86 13.16
CA THR A 13 9.54 -1.34 14.51
C THR A 13 8.67 -0.10 14.51
N GLN A 14 8.61 0.65 13.41
CA GLN A 14 7.87 1.91 13.32
C GLN A 14 6.77 1.82 12.28
N ASP A 15 5.52 1.75 12.71
CA ASP A 15 4.37 1.83 11.79
C ASP A 15 4.11 3.30 11.41
N LYS A 16 4.28 3.63 10.13
CA LYS A 16 4.11 4.97 9.55
C LYS A 16 2.71 5.24 8.98
N LYS A 17 1.73 4.36 9.28
CA LYS A 17 0.35 4.48 8.76
C LYS A 17 -0.27 5.83 9.11
N ASP A 18 -0.16 6.27 10.37
CA ASP A 18 -0.76 7.53 10.80
C ASP A 18 -0.09 8.73 10.12
N GLU A 19 1.24 8.74 9.99
CA GLU A 19 1.94 9.79 9.27
C GLU A 19 1.58 9.84 7.78
N PHE A 20 1.38 8.69 7.12
CA PHE A 20 0.92 8.64 5.73
C PHE A 20 -0.47 9.28 5.58
N ILE A 21 -1.37 9.01 6.52
CA ILE A 21 -2.72 9.58 6.53
C ILE A 21 -2.68 11.08 6.78
N GLN A 22 -1.99 11.51 7.84
CA GLN A 22 -1.89 12.92 8.22
C GLN A 22 -1.20 13.78 7.15
N ASN A 23 -0.22 13.23 6.44
CA ASN A 23 0.53 13.95 5.39
C ASN A 23 -0.01 13.70 3.98
N ASN A 24 -1.14 12.98 3.83
CA ASN A 24 -1.76 12.70 2.54
C ASN A 24 -0.76 12.12 1.52
N CYS A 25 0.02 11.12 1.93
CA CYS A 25 1.07 10.54 1.09
C CYS A 25 1.21 9.03 1.26
N ALA A 26 1.74 8.36 0.23
CA ALA A 26 2.20 6.98 0.31
C ALA A 26 3.68 6.93 -0.11
N CYS A 27 4.56 6.51 0.80
CA CYS A 27 6.01 6.68 0.66
C CYS A 27 6.82 5.39 0.79
N ILE A 28 7.98 5.38 0.14
CA ILE A 28 9.03 4.38 0.31
C ILE A 28 10.16 5.01 1.13
N GLY A 29 10.39 4.45 2.32
CA GLY A 29 11.41 4.93 3.26
C GLY A 29 12.84 4.47 2.95
N TYR A 30 13.03 3.61 1.95
CA TYR A 30 14.36 3.19 1.50
C TYR A 30 14.98 4.23 0.59
N ASP A 31 16.30 4.37 0.64
CA ASP A 31 17.03 5.16 -0.35
C ASP A 31 16.93 4.51 -1.76
N PRO A 32 16.87 5.29 -2.85
CA PRO A 32 16.93 4.78 -4.22
C PRO A 32 18.09 3.84 -4.53
N ALA A 33 19.26 4.03 -3.90
CA ALA A 33 20.42 3.16 -4.06
C ALA A 33 20.23 1.80 -3.38
N ASP A 34 19.52 1.77 -2.25
CA ASP A 34 19.32 0.55 -1.46
C ASP A 34 18.18 -0.32 -2.00
N ALA A 35 17.14 0.31 -2.55
CA ALA A 35 15.95 -0.39 -3.05
C ALA A 35 15.49 0.08 -4.43
N PRO A 36 16.36 0.03 -5.47
CA PRO A 36 16.07 0.60 -6.79
C PRO A 36 14.82 0.01 -7.44
N ALA A 37 14.51 -1.27 -7.18
CA ALA A 37 13.29 -1.91 -7.69
C ALA A 37 12.01 -1.31 -7.10
N LEU A 38 12.03 -0.97 -5.80
CA LEU A 38 10.90 -0.31 -5.13
C LEU A 38 10.66 1.08 -5.73
N HIS A 39 11.73 1.84 -5.95
CA HIS A 39 11.64 3.17 -6.58
C HIS A 39 11.19 3.10 -8.04
N LYS A 40 11.60 2.07 -8.78
CA LYS A 40 11.05 1.83 -10.14
C LYS A 40 9.55 1.53 -10.13
N MET A 41 9.03 0.84 -9.10
CA MET A 41 7.59 0.63 -8.96
C MET A 41 6.86 1.91 -8.54
N LEU A 42 7.46 2.69 -7.63
CA LEU A 42 6.91 4.00 -7.24
C LEU A 42 6.72 4.92 -8.45
N ASN A 43 7.71 4.99 -9.34
CA ASN A 43 7.64 5.77 -10.58
C ASN A 43 6.61 5.26 -11.61
N LYS A 44 5.98 4.11 -11.38
CA LYS A 44 4.90 3.61 -12.26
C LYS A 44 3.51 4.04 -11.80
N LEU A 45 3.38 4.49 -10.55
CA LEU A 45 2.12 5.01 -10.02
C LEU A 45 1.66 6.19 -10.85
N LYS A 46 0.36 6.28 -11.07
CA LYS A 46 -0.27 7.36 -11.82
C LYS A 46 -1.42 7.96 -11.04
N THR A 47 -1.73 9.21 -11.34
CA THR A 47 -2.96 9.84 -10.86
C THR A 47 -4.17 8.95 -11.18
N GLY A 48 -5.00 8.70 -10.17
CA GLY A 48 -6.16 7.81 -10.26
C GLY A 48 -5.90 6.35 -9.88
N ASP A 49 -4.65 5.93 -9.64
CA ASP A 49 -4.38 4.61 -9.07
C ASP A 49 -4.81 4.53 -7.60
N PHE A 50 -5.26 3.36 -7.15
CA PHE A 50 -5.58 3.13 -5.74
C PHE A 50 -4.39 2.54 -5.01
N ILE A 51 -4.19 2.94 -3.76
CA ILE A 51 -3.20 2.35 -2.87
C ILE A 51 -3.87 2.00 -1.56
N TYR A 52 -3.68 0.77 -1.10
CA TYR A 52 -4.07 0.36 0.24
C TYR A 52 -2.86 0.16 1.15
N ILE A 53 -2.93 0.67 2.38
CA ILE A 53 -1.90 0.42 3.40
C ILE A 53 -2.13 -0.98 3.96
N LYS A 54 -1.07 -1.79 4.05
CA LYS A 54 -1.17 -3.18 4.52
C LYS A 54 -0.15 -3.58 5.56
N SER A 55 -0.47 -4.65 6.28
CA SER A 55 0.47 -5.52 6.99
C SER A 55 0.15 -6.99 6.72
N ILE A 56 1.13 -7.87 6.98
CA ILE A 56 0.94 -9.33 6.94
C ILE A 56 0.99 -9.83 8.37
N ALA A 57 -0.02 -10.61 8.75
CA ALA A 57 -0.18 -11.13 10.11
C ALA A 57 -0.43 -12.65 10.11
N GLY A 58 -0.18 -13.28 11.25
CA GLY A 58 -0.43 -14.70 11.50
C GLY A 58 0.77 -15.60 11.16
N GLN A 59 1.07 -16.53 12.08
CA GLN A 59 2.14 -17.53 11.89
C GLN A 59 1.60 -18.80 11.22
N SER A 60 0.44 -19.29 11.67
CA SER A 60 -0.19 -20.52 11.19
C SER A 60 -1.13 -20.29 10.00
N GLU A 61 -1.85 -19.16 9.99
CA GLU A 61 -2.72 -18.72 8.90
C GLU A 61 -2.33 -17.31 8.50
N LYS A 62 -1.76 -17.17 7.31
CA LYS A 62 -1.32 -15.85 6.82
C LYS A 62 -2.54 -15.02 6.44
N SER A 63 -2.57 -13.79 6.92
CA SER A 63 -3.61 -12.83 6.59
C SER A 63 -3.01 -11.52 6.11
N LEU A 64 -3.63 -10.95 5.06
CA LEU A 64 -3.41 -9.57 4.64
C LEU A 64 -4.35 -8.69 5.44
N VAL A 65 -3.80 -7.70 6.12
CA VAL A 65 -4.56 -6.73 6.89
C VAL A 65 -4.51 -5.40 6.14
N ILE A 66 -5.64 -4.96 5.61
CA ILE A 66 -5.81 -3.67 4.95
C ILE A 66 -6.20 -2.64 6.01
N LYS A 67 -5.41 -1.56 6.10
CA LYS A 67 -5.51 -0.55 7.17
C LYS A 67 -6.07 0.81 6.71
N ALA A 68 -5.93 1.09 5.43
CA ALA A 68 -6.47 2.29 4.78
C ALA A 68 -6.51 2.08 3.28
N VAL A 69 -7.39 2.81 2.59
CA VAL A 69 -7.45 2.86 1.12
C VAL A 69 -7.52 4.30 0.68
N GLY A 70 -6.70 4.67 -0.29
CA GLY A 70 -6.68 6.00 -0.88
C GLY A 70 -6.46 5.94 -2.39
N ILE A 71 -6.58 7.10 -3.01
CA ILE A 71 -6.34 7.31 -4.44
C ILE A 71 -5.19 8.29 -4.64
N VAL A 72 -4.33 8.03 -5.62
CA VAL A 72 -3.26 8.96 -6.02
C VAL A 72 -3.90 10.19 -6.67
N THR A 73 -3.67 11.37 -6.10
CA THR A 73 -4.17 12.64 -6.66
C THR A 73 -3.11 13.42 -7.42
N ASP A 74 -1.84 13.13 -7.15
CA ASP A 74 -0.68 13.66 -7.86
C ASP A 74 0.43 12.60 -7.83
N ASP A 75 0.89 12.19 -9.01
CA ASP A 75 1.92 11.17 -9.21
C ASP A 75 3.35 11.75 -9.28
N HIS A 76 3.52 13.06 -9.08
CA HIS A 76 4.84 13.64 -8.88
C HIS A 76 5.50 13.07 -7.61
N ILE A 77 6.68 12.46 -7.78
CA ILE A 77 7.43 11.85 -6.68
C ILE A 77 8.18 12.93 -5.90
N GLU A 78 7.81 13.10 -4.63
CA GLU A 78 8.42 14.09 -3.75
C GLU A 78 9.03 13.44 -2.51
N ASN A 79 10.07 14.08 -1.96
CA ASN A 79 10.59 13.71 -0.64
C ASN A 79 9.68 14.26 0.46
N ARG A 80 9.08 13.37 1.24
CA ARG A 80 8.11 13.67 2.30
C ARG A 80 8.80 13.70 3.66
N ASN A 81 9.74 14.62 3.85
CA ASN A 81 10.41 14.98 5.13
C ASN A 81 10.45 13.86 6.19
N GLY A 82 11.33 12.87 6.00
CA GLY A 82 11.52 11.76 6.94
C GLY A 82 10.66 10.51 6.67
N LEU A 83 9.71 10.58 5.74
CA LEU A 83 8.95 9.44 5.22
C LEU A 83 9.53 8.88 3.91
N GLY A 84 10.55 9.53 3.33
CA GLY A 84 11.16 9.10 2.06
C GLY A 84 10.43 9.63 0.82
N LEU A 85 10.60 8.95 -0.31
CA LEU A 85 10.00 9.36 -1.59
C LEU A 85 8.58 8.79 -1.74
N GLY A 86 7.62 9.60 -2.17
CA GLY A 86 6.23 9.17 -2.29
C GLY A 86 5.38 10.04 -3.20
N VAL A 87 4.15 9.57 -3.44
CA VAL A 87 3.09 10.27 -4.18
C VAL A 87 2.12 10.96 -3.23
N THR A 88 1.35 11.91 -3.75
CA THR A 88 0.24 12.55 -3.01
C THR A 88 -1.01 11.70 -3.11
N MET A 89 -1.65 11.49 -1.96
CA MET A 89 -2.83 10.65 -1.80
C MET A 89 -4.01 11.46 -1.29
N LYS A 90 -5.22 11.02 -1.63
CA LYS A 90 -6.41 11.27 -0.83
C LYS A 90 -6.87 9.96 -0.22
N TRP A 91 -6.82 9.86 1.10
CA TRP A 91 -7.34 8.71 1.83
C TRP A 91 -8.86 8.77 1.88
N LEU A 92 -9.51 7.67 1.50
CA LEU A 92 -10.95 7.58 1.32
C LEU A 92 -11.58 6.69 2.41
N TRP A 93 -10.86 5.66 2.83
CA TRP A 93 -11.28 4.75 3.89
C TRP A 93 -10.13 4.48 4.86
N GLU A 94 -10.44 4.41 6.14
CA GLU A 94 -9.52 3.99 7.21
C GLU A 94 -10.25 2.99 8.13
N GLY A 95 -9.55 1.92 8.52
CA GLY A 95 -10.12 0.87 9.35
C GLY A 95 -9.21 -0.35 9.40
N GLU A 96 -9.75 -1.51 9.75
CA GLU A 96 -9.04 -2.78 9.62
C GLU A 96 -9.94 -3.78 8.90
N GLU A 97 -9.46 -4.33 7.78
CA GLU A 97 -10.11 -5.41 7.07
C GLU A 97 -9.12 -6.55 6.86
N ARG A 98 -9.55 -7.78 7.16
CA ARG A 98 -8.66 -8.95 7.20
C ARG A 98 -9.05 -9.95 6.13
N VAL A 99 -8.10 -10.23 5.24
CA VAL A 99 -8.23 -11.25 4.20
C VAL A 99 -7.36 -12.44 4.56
N ILE A 100 -7.97 -13.60 4.77
CA ILE A 100 -7.23 -14.86 4.93
C ILE A 100 -6.64 -15.24 3.58
N LEU A 101 -5.31 -15.39 3.53
CA LEU A 101 -4.60 -15.71 2.30
C LEU A 101 -4.54 -17.22 2.13
N THR A 102 -5.20 -17.73 1.10
CA THR A 102 -5.03 -19.13 0.69
C THR A 102 -3.63 -19.37 0.14
N GLU A 103 -3.19 -20.63 0.13
CA GLU A 103 -1.89 -20.99 -0.47
C GLU A 103 -1.77 -20.52 -1.93
N GLN A 104 -2.86 -20.61 -2.70
CA GLN A 104 -2.87 -20.21 -4.11
C GLN A 104 -2.71 -18.69 -4.28
N MET A 105 -3.32 -17.90 -3.40
CA MET A 105 -3.13 -16.44 -3.39
C MET A 105 -1.68 -16.08 -3.06
N TYR A 106 -1.08 -16.81 -2.12
CA TYR A 106 0.23 -16.47 -1.60
C TYR A 106 1.39 -16.93 -2.49
N LYS A 107 1.28 -18.13 -3.10
CA LYS A 107 2.39 -18.84 -3.77
C LYS A 107 3.16 -18.00 -4.79
N ASN A 108 2.47 -17.18 -5.59
CA ASN A 108 3.05 -16.39 -6.67
C ASN A 108 2.88 -14.87 -6.46
N ASN A 109 2.48 -14.44 -5.27
CA ASN A 109 2.33 -13.03 -4.92
C ASN A 109 3.55 -12.54 -4.12
N VAL A 110 3.64 -11.23 -3.97
CA VAL A 110 4.71 -10.51 -3.27
C VAL A 110 4.16 -9.70 -2.09
N PHE A 111 3.13 -10.20 -1.41
CA PHE A 111 2.48 -9.59 -0.25
C PHE A 111 3.43 -9.05 0.84
N ASN A 112 4.64 -9.62 0.97
CA ASN A 112 5.63 -9.16 1.94
C ASN A 112 6.45 -7.94 1.47
N ASN A 113 6.43 -7.60 0.18
CA ASN A 113 7.15 -6.43 -0.33
C ASN A 113 6.55 -5.13 0.19
N THR A 114 7.36 -4.08 0.22
CA THR A 114 6.92 -2.73 0.62
C THR A 114 5.89 -2.17 -0.34
N LEU A 115 6.06 -2.34 -1.66
CA LEU A 115 5.13 -1.88 -2.68
C LEU A 115 4.99 -2.97 -3.74
N TYR A 116 3.76 -3.24 -4.18
CA TYR A 116 3.47 -4.13 -5.31
C TYR A 116 2.12 -3.79 -5.93
N GLU A 117 1.96 -4.13 -7.21
CA GLU A 117 0.65 -4.10 -7.89
C GLU A 117 -0.16 -5.32 -7.47
N GLU A 118 -1.40 -5.10 -7.06
CA GLU A 118 -2.32 -6.16 -6.69
C GLU A 118 -3.01 -6.72 -7.93
N TYR A 119 -2.95 -8.03 -8.08
CA TYR A 119 -3.59 -8.77 -9.19
C TYR A 119 -4.63 -9.79 -8.70
N ASN A 120 -4.76 -10.00 -7.39
CA ASN A 120 -5.80 -10.84 -6.85
C ASN A 120 -7.15 -10.14 -6.95
N PHE A 121 -8.06 -10.74 -7.72
CA PHE A 121 -9.40 -10.19 -7.99
C PHE A 121 -10.22 -9.92 -6.72
N ASP A 122 -10.16 -10.81 -5.73
CA ASP A 122 -10.95 -10.67 -4.50
C ASP A 122 -10.47 -9.48 -3.67
N ILE A 123 -9.15 -9.28 -3.58
CA ILE A 123 -8.55 -8.13 -2.89
C ILE A 123 -8.85 -6.84 -3.66
N GLN A 124 -8.73 -6.84 -4.99
CA GLN A 124 -9.09 -5.68 -5.80
C GLN A 124 -10.55 -5.28 -5.59
N SER A 125 -11.46 -6.25 -5.64
CA SER A 125 -12.91 -6.04 -5.43
C SER A 125 -13.20 -5.48 -4.04
N LEU A 126 -12.55 -6.03 -3.02
CA LEU A 126 -12.67 -5.55 -1.64
C LEU A 126 -12.22 -4.09 -1.50
N VAL A 127 -11.05 -3.73 -2.07
CA VAL A 127 -10.52 -2.35 -2.03
C VAL A 127 -11.51 -1.37 -2.68
N LEU A 128 -12.05 -1.73 -3.84
CA LEU A 128 -13.04 -0.90 -4.53
C LEU A 128 -14.34 -0.78 -3.74
N GLN A 129 -14.80 -1.86 -3.13
CA GLN A 129 -15.99 -1.85 -2.26
C GLN A 129 -15.81 -0.87 -1.10
N LYS A 130 -14.67 -0.90 -0.39
CA LYS A 130 -14.40 0.04 0.72
C LYS A 130 -14.45 1.50 0.30
N VAL A 131 -14.13 1.80 -0.96
CA VAL A 131 -14.18 3.16 -1.49
C VAL A 131 -15.59 3.56 -1.93
N PHE A 132 -16.28 2.68 -2.67
CA PHE A 132 -17.57 3.03 -3.27
C PHE A 132 -18.75 2.93 -2.33
N ASP A 133 -18.70 2.13 -1.27
CA ASP A 133 -19.74 2.09 -0.24
C ASP A 133 -19.81 3.41 0.58
N LEU A 134 -18.86 4.32 0.39
CA LEU A 134 -18.77 5.63 1.06
C LEU A 134 -19.30 6.80 0.20
N LEU A 135 -19.64 6.55 -1.07
CA LEU A 135 -20.15 7.56 -2.02
C LEU A 135 -21.67 7.42 -2.21
#